data_AF-A0A2E8JVV7-F1
#
_entry.id   AF-A0A2E8JVV7-F1
#
_cell.length_a   1.000
_cell.length_b   1.000
_cell.length_c   1.000
_cell.angle_alpha   90.00
_cell.angle_beta   90.00
_cell.angle_gamma   90.00
#
_symmetry.space_group_name_H-M   'P 1'
#
loop_
_entity.id
_entity.type
_entity.pdbx_description
1 polymer ?
#
loop_
_entity_poly.entity_id
_entity_poly.type
_entity_poly.pdbx_seq_one_letter_code
_entity_poly.pdbx_strand_id
1 'polypeptide(L)'
;MGKSFVATMCLFLLLSCTAQVSAADGTAGEDMNPSGDVPFVVNERTTPSQDGQSWELSISTDGDAAENGTTFSIKTQICLNSGICDPPVTHDITAKEGTYALSLTPPSDHTYVNWRVEATYADDSTETFPDGDWYKTWSTCFYDDGTYGGKHADGDKCDVPAAGESGLLPFLGIPMTAAVLGIATIAKKRKQN
;
A
#
# COMPACT_ATOMS: atom_id res chain seq x y z
N MET A 1 -23.75 29.20 41.41
CA MET A 1 -22.62 28.24 41.41
C MET A 1 -22.79 27.04 40.46
N GLY A 2 -23.99 26.67 39.98
CA GLY A 2 -24.17 25.46 39.16
C GLY A 2 -23.90 25.57 37.65
N LYS A 3 -24.03 26.75 37.02
CA LYS A 3 -23.93 26.89 35.55
C LYS A 3 -22.48 26.84 35.04
N SER A 4 -21.54 27.42 35.78
CA SER A 4 -20.12 27.40 35.41
C SER A 4 -19.50 26.00 35.58
N PHE A 5 -19.97 25.23 36.58
CA PHE A 5 -19.46 23.87 36.83
C PHE A 5 -19.84 22.89 35.71
N VAL A 6 -21.07 22.98 35.19
CA VAL A 6 -21.53 22.14 34.07
C VAL A 6 -20.81 22.49 32.76
N ALA A 7 -20.59 23.78 32.48
CA ALA A 7 -19.88 24.21 31.28
C ALA A 7 -18.41 23.76 31.28
N THR A 8 -17.74 23.82 32.43
CA THR A 8 -16.36 23.34 32.58
C THR A 8 -16.27 21.81 32.45
N MET A 9 -17.24 21.05 32.98
CA MET A 9 -17.27 19.59 32.87
C MET A 9 -17.49 19.11 31.42
N CYS A 10 -18.34 19.79 30.64
CA CYS A 10 -18.52 19.47 29.22
C CYS A 10 -17.27 19.79 28.37
N LEU A 11 -16.51 20.82 28.73
CA LEU A 11 -15.28 21.18 28.00
C LEU A 11 -14.16 20.15 28.22
N PHE A 12 -14.05 19.58 29.42
CA PHE A 12 -13.11 18.48 29.68
C PHE A 12 -13.50 17.17 28.99
N LEU A 13 -14.80 16.88 28.84
CA LEU A 13 -15.28 15.68 28.14
C LEU A 13 -15.07 15.74 26.62
N LEU A 14 -15.10 16.93 26.03
CA LEU A 14 -14.84 17.14 24.61
C LEU A 14 -13.34 17.07 24.27
N LEU A 15 -12.45 17.43 25.21
CA LEU A 15 -11.00 17.31 25.04
C LEU A 15 -10.50 15.85 25.08
N SER A 16 -11.26 14.91 25.68
CA SER A 16 -10.89 13.49 25.71
C SER A 16 -11.20 12.71 24.42
N CYS A 17 -11.85 13.34 23.42
CA CYS A 17 -12.17 12.72 22.13
C CYS A 17 -11.16 13.03 21.02
N THR A 18 -10.02 13.65 21.31
CA THR A 18 -8.93 13.68 20.34
C THR A 18 -8.35 12.27 20.26
N ALA A 19 -8.69 11.53 19.20
CA ALA A 19 -7.96 10.32 18.85
C ALA A 19 -6.48 10.70 18.79
N GLN A 20 -5.70 10.19 19.73
CA GLN A 20 -4.25 10.30 19.67
C GLN A 20 -3.83 9.46 18.47
N VAL A 21 -3.68 10.10 17.31
CA VAL A 21 -2.89 9.53 16.22
C VAL A 21 -1.46 9.63 16.72
N SER A 22 -1.01 8.60 17.44
CA SER A 22 0.42 8.42 17.66
C SER A 22 1.06 8.40 16.28
N ALA A 23 2.03 9.30 16.06
CA ALA A 23 2.92 9.18 14.92
C ALA A 23 3.58 7.80 15.07
N ALA A 24 3.15 6.85 14.26
CA ALA A 24 3.66 5.49 14.29
C ALA A 24 5.19 5.56 14.18
N ASP A 25 5.86 4.83 15.06
CA ASP A 25 7.31 4.84 15.19
C ASP A 25 7.99 4.66 13.81
N GLY A 26 8.84 5.62 13.43
CA GLY A 26 9.73 5.55 12.27
C GLY A 26 9.52 6.61 11.18
N THR A 27 10.40 6.59 10.17
CA THR A 27 10.60 7.69 9.22
C THR A 27 9.52 7.73 8.13
N ALA A 28 9.05 8.93 7.79
CA ALA A 28 8.16 9.13 6.66
C ALA A 28 8.78 8.65 5.34
N GLY A 29 8.01 7.90 4.56
CA GLY A 29 8.49 7.27 3.33
C GLY A 29 9.30 5.98 3.51
N GLU A 30 9.57 5.55 4.76
CA GLU A 30 10.24 4.27 5.05
C GLU A 30 9.22 3.24 5.54
N ASP A 31 9.16 2.10 4.85
CA ASP A 31 8.23 1.02 5.18
C ASP A 31 8.52 0.40 6.55
N MET A 32 7.45 0.17 7.32
CA MET A 32 7.52 -0.60 8.56
C MET A 32 7.27 -2.07 8.26
N ASN A 33 8.24 -2.90 8.61
CA ASN A 33 8.26 -4.34 8.34
C ASN A 33 8.25 -5.14 9.65
N PRO A 34 7.82 -6.41 9.62
CA PRO A 34 8.06 -7.33 10.73
C PRO A 34 9.53 -7.34 11.14
N SER A 35 9.77 -7.22 12.43
CA SER A 35 11.08 -7.37 13.03
C SER A 35 10.95 -8.20 14.31
N GLY A 36 11.99 -8.96 14.65
CA GLY A 36 11.92 -9.92 15.76
C GLY A 36 11.34 -11.27 15.37
N ASP A 37 10.83 -11.99 16.36
CA ASP A 37 10.29 -13.35 16.22
C ASP A 37 8.79 -13.26 15.90
N VAL A 38 8.43 -13.59 14.66
CA VAL A 38 7.04 -13.59 14.18
C VAL A 38 6.77 -14.93 13.47
N PRO A 39 5.55 -15.49 13.55
CA PRO A 39 5.25 -16.83 13.04
C PRO A 39 5.12 -16.92 11.51
N PHE A 40 5.60 -15.91 10.78
CA PHE A 40 5.45 -15.83 9.33
C PHE A 40 6.60 -15.09 8.67
N VAL A 41 6.80 -15.38 7.39
CA VAL A 41 7.70 -14.64 6.50
C VAL A 41 6.90 -13.82 5.50
N VAL A 42 7.42 -12.65 5.12
CA VAL A 42 6.88 -11.87 4.00
C VAL A 42 7.57 -12.33 2.72
N ASN A 43 6.83 -12.97 1.84
CA ASN A 43 7.35 -13.45 0.55
C ASN A 43 7.43 -12.31 -0.47
N GLU A 44 6.35 -11.53 -0.53
CA GLU A 44 6.20 -10.44 -1.48
C GLU A 44 5.37 -9.33 -0.86
N ARG A 45 5.78 -8.09 -1.12
CA ARG A 45 4.96 -6.92 -0.86
C ARG A 45 5.25 -5.85 -1.90
N THR A 46 4.21 -5.29 -2.51
CA THR A 46 4.37 -4.11 -3.37
C THR A 46 4.85 -2.93 -2.53
N THR A 47 6.01 -2.39 -2.86
CA THR A 47 6.52 -1.18 -2.21
C THR A 47 7.39 -0.35 -3.16
N PRO A 48 7.25 0.99 -3.17
CA PRO A 48 6.14 1.76 -2.58
C PRO A 48 4.79 1.44 -3.26
N SER A 49 3.67 1.69 -2.57
CA SER A 49 2.32 1.53 -3.14
C SER A 49 1.97 2.69 -4.08
N GLN A 50 1.04 2.51 -5.01
CA GLN A 50 0.65 3.55 -5.96
C GLN A 50 -0.87 3.61 -6.14
N ASP A 51 -1.40 4.83 -6.23
CA ASP A 51 -2.82 5.11 -6.49
C ASP A 51 -3.30 4.32 -7.73
N GLY A 52 -4.42 3.63 -7.59
CA GLY A 52 -5.04 2.89 -8.69
C GLY A 52 -4.22 1.70 -9.20
N GLN A 53 -3.13 1.30 -8.55
CA GLN A 53 -2.36 0.09 -8.87
C GLN A 53 -2.59 -1.01 -7.82
N SER A 54 -2.37 -2.27 -8.22
CA SER A 54 -2.44 -3.41 -7.30
C SER A 54 -1.34 -3.25 -6.25
N TRP A 55 -1.73 -3.23 -4.98
CA TRP A 55 -0.86 -3.48 -3.85
C TRP A 55 -1.06 -4.93 -3.42
N GLU A 56 0.03 -5.69 -3.48
CA GLU A 56 0.03 -7.12 -3.21
C GLU A 56 0.82 -7.39 -1.94
N LEU A 57 0.34 -8.35 -1.15
CA LEU A 57 1.01 -8.88 0.04
C LEU A 57 0.89 -10.39 0.03
N SER A 58 2.02 -11.08 0.12
CA SER A 58 2.10 -12.52 0.26
C SER A 58 2.94 -12.86 1.48
N ILE A 59 2.37 -13.64 2.40
CA ILE A 59 3.05 -14.16 3.59
C ILE A 59 2.93 -15.68 3.65
N SER A 60 3.90 -16.34 4.26
CA SER A 60 3.83 -17.78 4.55
C SER A 60 4.05 -18.04 6.02
N THR A 61 3.41 -19.09 6.55
CA THR A 61 3.72 -19.61 7.88
C THR A 61 5.20 -19.96 8.00
N ASP A 62 5.79 -19.69 9.15
CA ASP A 62 7.19 -20.00 9.46
C ASP A 62 7.31 -20.77 10.78
N GLY A 63 8.40 -21.53 10.93
CA GLY A 63 8.69 -22.33 12.12
C GLY A 63 7.52 -23.22 12.57
N ASP A 64 7.27 -23.23 13.88
CA ASP A 64 6.24 -24.04 14.52
C ASP A 64 4.82 -23.77 13.99
N ALA A 65 4.56 -22.55 13.48
CA ALA A 65 3.25 -22.20 12.93
C ALA A 65 2.92 -23.00 11.66
N ALA A 66 3.93 -23.38 10.88
CA ALA A 66 3.77 -24.19 9.66
C ALA A 66 3.37 -25.63 9.96
N GLU A 67 3.71 -26.15 11.15
CA GLU A 67 3.49 -27.55 11.52
C GLU A 67 2.31 -27.76 12.49
N ASN A 68 1.94 -26.74 13.26
CA ASN A 68 0.98 -26.86 14.36
C ASN A 68 -0.43 -26.35 14.03
N GLY A 69 -0.78 -26.22 12.74
CA GLY A 69 -2.13 -25.86 12.31
C GLY A 69 -2.52 -24.41 12.59
N THR A 70 -1.54 -23.51 12.74
CA THR A 70 -1.79 -22.07 12.89
C THR A 70 -2.36 -21.50 11.59
N THR A 71 -3.38 -20.64 11.71
CA THR A 71 -3.98 -19.94 10.57
C THR A 71 -3.82 -18.43 10.69
N PHE A 72 -3.80 -17.74 9.56
CA PHE A 72 -3.66 -16.28 9.53
C PHE A 72 -4.86 -15.60 8.90
N SER A 73 -5.26 -14.47 9.49
CA SER A 73 -6.03 -13.44 8.80
C SER A 73 -5.14 -12.20 8.60
N ILE A 74 -5.36 -11.49 7.50
CA ILE A 74 -4.63 -10.26 7.22
C ILE A 74 -5.59 -9.10 7.40
N LYS A 75 -5.22 -8.11 8.21
CA LYS A 75 -5.99 -6.88 8.36
C LYS A 75 -5.28 -5.74 7.65
N THR A 76 -6.01 -4.95 6.88
CA THR A 76 -5.47 -3.77 6.20
C THR A 76 -6.26 -2.51 6.53
N GLN A 77 -5.61 -1.36 6.39
CA GLN A 77 -6.22 -0.05 6.50
C GLN A 77 -5.51 0.90 5.54
N ILE A 78 -6.27 1.69 4.78
CA ILE A 78 -5.72 2.68 3.86
C ILE A 78 -5.88 4.06 4.50
N CYS A 79 -4.82 4.86 4.48
CA CYS A 79 -4.86 6.24 4.91
C CYS A 79 -4.62 7.18 3.73
N LEU A 80 -5.29 8.33 3.75
CA LEU A 80 -5.21 9.36 2.72
C LEU A 80 -4.28 10.50 3.13
N ASN A 81 -3.76 11.25 2.16
CA ASN A 81 -2.92 12.43 2.40
C ASN A 81 -3.64 13.52 3.22
N SER A 82 -4.97 13.48 3.25
CA SER A 82 -5.80 14.30 4.17
C SER A 82 -5.64 13.97 5.66
N GLY A 83 -4.94 12.88 6.00
CA GLY A 83 -4.82 12.36 7.37
C GLY A 83 -6.00 11.50 7.83
N ILE A 84 -7.00 11.29 6.97
CA ILE A 84 -8.14 10.40 7.26
C ILE A 84 -7.80 8.98 6.82
N CYS A 85 -8.08 8.01 7.69
CA CYS A 85 -7.95 6.59 7.39
C CYS A 85 -9.31 5.93 7.27
N ASP A 86 -9.43 5.01 6.31
CA ASP A 86 -10.59 4.15 6.19
C ASP A 86 -10.71 3.19 7.39
N PRO A 87 -11.91 2.68 7.72
CA PRO A 87 -12.05 1.63 8.70
C PRO A 87 -11.20 0.40 8.33
N PRO A 88 -10.47 -0.21 9.29
CA PRO A 88 -9.72 -1.43 9.02
C PRO A 88 -10.59 -2.59 8.51
N VAL A 89 -10.08 -3.34 7.54
CA VAL A 89 -10.75 -4.49 6.92
C VAL A 89 -9.96 -5.77 7.21
N THR A 90 -10.63 -6.77 7.78
CA THR A 90 -10.05 -8.12 7.95
C THR A 90 -10.33 -8.94 6.70
N HIS A 91 -9.29 -9.63 6.22
CA HIS A 91 -9.33 -10.53 5.07
C HIS A 91 -9.07 -11.95 5.54
N ASP A 92 -10.11 -12.78 5.49
CA ASP A 92 -10.01 -14.21 5.75
C ASP A 92 -9.55 -14.93 4.48
N ILE A 93 -8.25 -15.19 4.40
CA ILE A 93 -7.61 -15.77 3.21
C ILE A 93 -7.36 -17.25 3.46
N THR A 94 -7.80 -18.11 2.53
CA THR A 94 -7.43 -19.52 2.57
C THR A 94 -6.00 -19.69 2.08
N ALA A 95 -5.15 -20.28 2.91
CA ALA A 95 -3.78 -20.58 2.54
C ALA A 95 -3.70 -21.54 1.34
N LYS A 96 -2.78 -21.28 0.42
CA LYS A 96 -2.36 -22.21 -0.61
C LYS A 96 -0.94 -22.63 -0.30
N GLU A 97 -0.74 -23.91 0.04
CA GLU A 97 0.59 -24.44 0.41
C GLU A 97 1.27 -23.60 1.51
N GLY A 98 0.51 -23.23 2.56
CA GLY A 98 1.01 -22.40 3.67
C GLY A 98 1.15 -20.91 3.35
N THR A 99 0.80 -20.48 2.13
CA THR A 99 0.92 -19.09 1.67
C THR A 99 -0.43 -18.38 1.64
N TYR A 100 -0.48 -17.18 2.22
CA TYR A 100 -1.63 -16.27 2.24
C TYR A 100 -1.32 -15.07 1.35
N ALA A 101 -2.11 -14.89 0.30
CA ALA A 101 -1.91 -13.81 -0.67
C ALA A 101 -3.14 -12.89 -0.71
N LEU A 102 -2.88 -11.59 -0.63
CA LEU A 102 -3.86 -10.50 -0.68
C LEU A 102 -3.47 -9.53 -1.80
N SER A 103 -4.47 -9.04 -2.53
CA SER A 103 -4.34 -7.94 -3.47
C SER A 103 -5.48 -6.96 -3.23
N LEU A 104 -5.15 -5.67 -3.16
CA LEU A 104 -6.13 -4.57 -3.12
C LEU A 104 -5.63 -3.40 -3.97
N THR A 105 -6.51 -2.46 -4.28
CA THR A 105 -6.15 -1.26 -5.06
C THR A 105 -6.38 -0.03 -4.21
N PRO A 106 -5.31 0.69 -3.80
CA PRO A 106 -5.47 1.94 -3.09
C PRO A 106 -6.20 2.98 -3.95
N PRO A 107 -7.06 3.81 -3.34
CA PRO A 107 -7.72 4.90 -4.03
C PRO A 107 -6.70 5.99 -4.40
N SER A 108 -7.18 7.01 -5.11
CA SER A 108 -6.41 8.24 -5.30
C SER A 108 -6.09 8.91 -3.97
N ASP A 109 -4.96 9.59 -3.90
CA ASP A 109 -4.53 10.41 -2.77
C ASP A 109 -4.26 9.61 -1.48
N HIS A 110 -3.88 8.33 -1.61
CA HIS A 110 -3.48 7.52 -0.45
C HIS A 110 -2.04 7.86 -0.01
N THR A 111 -1.83 7.98 1.30
CA THR A 111 -0.50 8.24 1.90
C THR A 111 0.25 6.94 2.17
N TYR A 112 -0.45 5.92 2.67
CA TYR A 112 0.12 4.60 2.97
C TYR A 112 -0.97 3.53 3.14
N VAL A 113 -0.55 2.27 3.02
CA VAL A 113 -1.33 1.09 3.37
C VAL A 113 -0.77 0.51 4.66
N ASN A 114 -1.57 0.53 5.72
CA ASN A 114 -1.31 -0.19 6.96
C ASN A 114 -1.74 -1.65 6.79
N TRP A 115 -0.96 -2.57 7.36
CA TRP A 115 -1.28 -3.99 7.40
C TRP A 115 -0.78 -4.65 8.68
N ARG A 116 -1.42 -5.76 9.07
CA ARG A 116 -1.03 -6.60 10.20
C ARG A 116 -1.57 -8.00 10.01
N VAL A 117 -1.00 -8.95 10.74
CA VAL A 117 -1.37 -10.37 10.69
C VAL A 117 -1.97 -10.76 12.04
N GLU A 118 -3.12 -11.43 12.03
CA GLU A 118 -3.67 -12.06 13.22
C GLU A 118 -3.51 -13.57 13.08
N ALA A 119 -2.76 -14.18 13.99
CA ALA A 119 -2.58 -15.61 14.08
C ALA A 119 -3.65 -16.23 14.98
N THR A 120 -4.26 -17.31 14.51
CA THR A 120 -5.14 -18.18 15.31
C THR A 120 -4.46 -19.53 15.45
N TYR A 121 -4.17 -19.91 16.70
CA TYR A 121 -3.47 -21.15 17.03
C TYR A 121 -4.45 -22.33 17.17
N ALA A 122 -3.92 -23.55 17.32
CA ALA A 122 -4.72 -24.77 17.40
C ALA A 122 -5.65 -24.85 18.64
N ASP A 123 -5.41 -24.02 19.66
CA ASP A 123 -6.24 -23.90 20.86
C ASP A 123 -7.25 -22.75 20.78
N ASP A 124 -7.46 -22.19 19.58
CA ASP A 124 -8.31 -21.03 19.28
C ASP A 124 -7.85 -19.71 19.93
N SER A 125 -6.67 -19.67 20.54
CA SER A 125 -6.07 -18.42 20.99
C SER A 125 -5.59 -17.58 19.79
N THR A 126 -5.60 -16.25 19.95
CA THR A 126 -5.23 -15.32 18.89
C THR A 126 -4.15 -14.34 19.32
N GLU A 127 -3.22 -14.04 18.42
CA GLU A 127 -2.20 -13.02 18.61
C GLU A 127 -2.11 -12.11 17.36
N THR A 128 -1.88 -10.81 17.56
CA THR A 128 -1.76 -9.84 16.47
C THR A 128 -0.31 -9.40 16.31
N PHE A 129 0.17 -9.39 15.07
CA PHE A 129 1.52 -8.99 14.71
C PHE A 129 1.49 -7.79 13.76
N PRO A 130 2.08 -6.66 14.14
CA PRO A 130 2.73 -6.42 15.43
C PRO A 130 1.69 -6.20 16.56
N ASP A 131 2.09 -6.44 17.81
CA ASP A 131 1.29 -6.09 18.99
C ASP A 131 1.45 -4.58 19.26
N GLY A 132 0.68 -3.75 18.56
CA GLY A 132 0.75 -2.30 18.63
C GLY A 132 0.49 -1.61 17.29
N ASP A 133 1.39 -0.71 16.92
CA ASP A 133 1.30 0.09 15.69
C ASP A 133 1.50 -0.78 14.44
N TRP A 134 0.74 -0.50 13.39
CA TRP A 134 0.70 -1.28 12.15
C TRP A 134 2.05 -1.38 11.43
N TYR A 135 2.25 -2.49 10.71
CA TYR A 135 3.18 -2.46 9.58
C TYR A 135 2.64 -1.51 8.51
N LYS A 136 3.54 -0.93 7.71
CA LYS A 136 3.20 0.19 6.83
C LYS A 136 3.94 0.09 5.51
N THR A 137 3.21 0.33 4.42
CA THR A 137 3.77 0.58 3.09
C THR A 137 3.45 1.99 2.67
N TRP A 138 4.48 2.79 2.37
CA TRP A 138 4.28 4.16 1.91
C TRP A 138 3.92 4.23 0.43
N SER A 139 3.10 5.23 0.10
CA SER A 139 2.77 5.55 -1.28
C SER A 139 3.95 6.16 -2.02
N THR A 140 3.93 6.05 -3.34
CA THR A 140 4.84 6.78 -4.23
C THR A 140 4.68 8.30 -4.16
N CYS A 141 3.55 8.78 -3.64
CA CYS A 141 3.36 10.15 -3.21
C CYS A 141 2.57 10.15 -1.89
N PHE A 142 3.19 10.63 -0.84
CA PHE A 142 2.61 10.63 0.50
C PHE A 142 2.69 12.02 1.11
N TYR A 143 1.80 12.32 2.05
CA TYR A 143 1.82 13.54 2.84
C TYR A 143 2.23 13.21 4.27
N ASP A 144 3.24 13.93 4.76
CA ASP A 144 3.71 13.85 6.13
C ASP A 144 4.15 15.24 6.61
N ASP A 145 3.73 15.60 7.82
CA ASP A 145 4.08 16.84 8.53
C ASP A 145 4.18 18.11 7.64
N GLY A 146 3.12 18.39 6.88
CA GLY A 146 3.06 19.61 6.08
C GLY A 146 3.61 19.49 4.65
N THR A 147 4.28 18.39 4.31
CA THR A 147 5.05 18.25 3.07
C THR A 147 4.68 16.99 2.31
N TYR A 148 4.66 17.06 0.97
CA TYR A 148 4.57 15.88 0.12
C TYR A 148 5.94 15.25 -0.12
N GLY A 149 6.03 13.94 0.05
CA GLY A 149 7.21 13.12 -0.18
C GLY A 149 6.95 11.99 -1.18
N GLY A 150 8.02 11.30 -1.58
CA GLY A 150 7.99 10.21 -2.55
C GLY A 150 8.33 10.65 -3.97
N LYS A 151 8.49 9.68 -4.87
CA LYS A 151 8.96 9.90 -6.25
C LYS A 151 7.95 10.66 -7.14
N HIS A 152 6.68 10.72 -6.74
CA HIS A 152 5.61 11.40 -7.46
C HIS A 152 5.11 12.66 -6.73
N ALA A 153 5.87 13.18 -5.77
CA ALA A 153 5.60 14.50 -5.18
C ALA A 153 6.07 15.62 -6.12
N ASP A 154 5.19 16.59 -6.37
CA ASP A 154 5.45 17.78 -7.19
C ASP A 154 5.02 19.04 -6.41
N GLY A 155 5.93 19.55 -5.57
CA GLY A 155 5.66 20.67 -4.68
C GLY A 155 4.60 20.31 -3.63
N ASP A 156 3.45 20.96 -3.70
CA ASP A 156 2.35 20.81 -2.73
C ASP A 156 1.25 19.85 -3.19
N LYS A 157 1.57 18.92 -4.11
CA LYS A 157 0.61 17.95 -4.67
C LYS A 157 1.30 16.67 -5.12
N CYS A 158 0.48 15.67 -5.41
CA CYS A 158 0.89 14.45 -6.10
C CYS A 158 0.70 14.56 -7.62
N ASP A 159 1.70 14.11 -8.38
CA ASP A 159 1.64 13.89 -9.82
C ASP A 159 1.86 12.39 -10.12
N VAL A 160 0.87 11.59 -9.74
CA VAL A 160 0.90 10.13 -9.87
C VAL A 160 0.36 9.74 -11.25
N PRO A 161 1.09 8.93 -12.05
CA PRO A 161 0.62 8.51 -13.36
C PRO A 161 -0.61 7.62 -13.23
N ALA A 162 -1.50 7.72 -14.22
CA ALA A 162 -2.72 6.93 -14.27
C ALA A 162 -2.40 5.42 -14.34
N ALA A 163 -3.32 4.63 -13.79
CA ALA A 163 -3.19 3.18 -13.75
C ALA A 163 -2.92 2.58 -15.15
N GLY A 164 -1.78 1.91 -15.32
CA GLY A 164 -1.36 1.30 -16.60
C GLY A 164 -0.45 2.15 -17.48
N GLU A 165 -0.15 3.39 -17.10
CA GLU A 165 0.87 4.21 -17.77
C GLU A 165 2.23 4.01 -17.06
N SER A 166 2.87 2.86 -17.31
CA SER A 166 4.26 2.66 -16.92
C SER A 166 5.13 3.72 -17.61
N GLY A 167 5.69 4.63 -16.79
CA GLY A 167 6.34 5.86 -17.21
C GLY A 167 7.27 5.73 -18.41
N LEU A 168 6.82 6.25 -19.55
CA LEU A 168 7.67 6.58 -20.69
C LEU A 168 8.01 8.08 -20.63
N LEU A 169 9.14 8.37 -19.97
CA LEU A 169 10.02 9.56 -20.13
C LEU A 169 9.62 10.89 -19.47
N PRO A 170 10.64 11.55 -18.88
CA PRO A 170 11.02 12.86 -19.39
C PRO A 170 12.53 12.91 -19.66
N PHE A 171 12.94 12.57 -20.89
CA PHE A 171 14.19 13.11 -21.43
C PHE A 171 13.97 13.52 -22.88
N LEU A 172 13.74 14.82 -23.04
CA LEU A 172 14.15 15.66 -24.16
C LEU A 172 14.10 15.03 -25.57
N GLY A 173 13.02 15.36 -26.30
CA GLY A 173 13.00 15.68 -27.73
C GLY A 173 13.79 14.80 -28.71
N ILE A 174 13.13 13.83 -29.32
CA ILE A 174 13.47 13.36 -30.67
C ILE A 174 12.15 13.14 -31.46
N PRO A 175 11.89 13.86 -32.56
CA PRO A 175 10.78 13.51 -33.44
C PRO A 175 11.15 12.23 -34.20
N MET A 176 10.44 11.14 -33.95
CA MET A 176 10.54 9.93 -34.78
C MET A 176 10.00 10.24 -36.18
N THR A 177 10.92 10.49 -37.12
CA THR A 177 10.62 10.50 -38.54
C THR A 177 10.43 9.06 -39.02
N ALA A 178 9.19 8.72 -39.35
CA ALA A 178 8.86 7.46 -40.01
C ALA A 178 9.46 7.45 -41.43
N ALA A 179 10.56 6.74 -41.63
CA ALA A 179 11.10 6.45 -42.96
C ALA A 179 10.45 5.18 -43.52
N VAL A 180 9.39 5.35 -44.31
CA VAL A 180 8.81 4.28 -45.14
C VAL A 180 9.69 4.14 -46.38
N LEU A 181 10.43 3.04 -46.52
CA LEU A 181 11.01 2.62 -47.79
C LEU A 181 10.34 1.34 -48.27
N GLY A 182 9.33 1.53 -49.12
CA GLY A 182 8.85 0.48 -50.02
C GLY A 182 9.78 0.38 -51.22
N ILE A 183 10.21 -0.84 -51.56
CA ILE A 183 10.77 -1.13 -52.87
C ILE A 183 9.93 -2.24 -53.50
N ALA A 184 8.99 -1.82 -54.36
CA ALA A 184 8.35 -2.68 -55.33
C ALA A 184 9.22 -2.72 -56.60
N THR A 185 9.93 -3.80 -56.85
CA THR A 185 10.51 -4.06 -58.18
C THR A 185 9.54 -4.87 -59.02
N ILE A 186 8.95 -4.19 -60.00
CA ILE A 186 8.07 -4.70 -61.05
C ILE A 186 8.88 -5.63 -61.97
N ALA A 187 8.60 -6.93 -61.95
CA ALA A 187 9.05 -7.86 -62.99
C ALA A 187 8.15 -7.71 -64.23
N LYS A 188 8.56 -6.87 -65.18
CA LYS A 188 7.84 -6.66 -66.45
C LYS A 188 8.21 -7.75 -67.48
N LYS A 189 7.31 -8.73 -67.55
CA LYS A 189 6.65 -9.31 -68.74
C LYS A 189 7.49 -9.86 -69.91
N ARG A 190 7.31 -11.18 -70.11
CA ARG A 190 7.47 -11.94 -71.36
C ARG A 190 6.79 -11.25 -72.57
N LYS A 191 7.48 -11.24 -73.72
CA LYS A 191 6.90 -11.32 -75.07
C LYS A 191 8.02 -11.80 -76.03
N GLN A 192 8.04 -13.09 -76.36
CA GLN A 192 7.68 -13.63 -77.69
C GLN A 192 8.34 -12.91 -78.87
N ASN A 193 9.40 -13.52 -79.40
CA ASN A 193 9.40 -14.04 -80.77
C ASN A 193 10.25 -15.32 -80.81
#